data_AF-A0A7S0LAH6-F1
#
_entry.id   AF-A0A7S0LAH6-F1
#
_cell.length_a   1.000
_cell.length_b   1.000
_cell.length_c   1.000
_cell.angle_alpha   90.00
_cell.angle_beta   90.00
_cell.angle_gamma   90.00
#
_symmetry.space_group_name_H-M   'P 1'
#
loop_
_entity.id
_entity.type
_entity.pdbx_description
1 polymer ?
#
loop_
_entity_poly.entity_id
_entity_poly.type
_entity_poly.pdbx_seq_one_letter_code
_entity_poly.pdbx_strand_id
1 'polypeptide(L)'
;VRPLLERPLGAARLAELQSLLASLPALRMEVSPPAMALHVESEGSLSIAITPLNRASRRHVYAPAFPKPKEGGWWVLMGEADELFGLKRLSLPKRGGSGAPPFKTELQFVAPDEPGEYEYDVFLVSDSYIGLDQQHKVRITVV
;
A
#
# COMPACT_ATOMS: atom_id res chain seq x y z
N VAL A 1 -16.85 -22.93 18.31
CA VAL A 1 -15.68 -22.08 17.94
C VAL A 1 -14.62 -21.99 19.05
N ARG A 2 -14.99 -21.94 20.35
CA ARG A 2 -14.03 -21.97 21.49
C ARG A 2 -13.01 -23.14 21.56
N PRO A 3 -13.33 -24.41 21.23
CA PRO A 3 -12.43 -25.52 21.58
C PRO A 3 -11.14 -25.62 20.72
N LEU A 4 -11.06 -24.88 19.61
CA LEU A 4 -9.84 -24.85 18.78
C LEU A 4 -8.78 -23.86 19.30
N LEU A 5 -9.16 -22.90 20.14
CA LEU A 5 -8.24 -21.91 20.72
C LEU A 5 -7.58 -22.40 22.02
N GLU A 6 -8.08 -23.49 22.61
CA GLU A 6 -7.61 -24.02 23.91
C GLU A 6 -6.44 -25.01 23.77
N ARG A 7 -6.11 -25.44 22.54
CA ARG A 7 -4.93 -26.28 22.30
C ARG A 7 -3.72 -25.42 21.95
N PRO A 8 -2.66 -25.39 22.79
CA PRO A 8 -1.47 -24.64 22.47
C PRO A 8 -0.88 -25.17 21.15
N LEU A 9 -0.52 -24.24 20.25
CA LEU A 9 0.22 -24.58 19.05
C LEU A 9 1.52 -25.27 19.47
N GLY A 10 1.81 -26.45 18.91
CA GLY A 10 3.10 -27.11 19.13
C GLY A 10 4.26 -26.21 18.71
N ALA A 11 5.42 -26.35 19.37
CA ALA A 11 6.57 -25.45 19.21
C ALA A 11 6.98 -25.21 17.74
N ALA A 12 6.93 -26.25 16.91
CA ALA A 12 7.24 -26.15 15.48
C ALA A 12 6.27 -25.22 14.72
N ARG A 13 4.95 -25.33 14.98
CA ARG A 13 3.94 -24.47 14.34
C ARG A 13 4.02 -23.03 14.82
N LEU A 14 4.36 -22.84 16.09
CA LEU A 14 4.58 -21.50 16.63
C LEU A 14 5.80 -20.84 15.97
N ALA A 15 6.90 -21.56 15.80
CA ALA A 15 8.09 -21.05 15.12
C ALA A 15 7.80 -20.70 13.65
N GLU A 16 7.01 -21.53 12.95
CA GLU A 16 6.56 -21.24 11.58
C GLU A 16 5.71 -19.96 11.52
N LEU A 17 4.75 -19.82 12.43
CA LEU A 17 3.88 -18.64 12.51
C LEU A 17 4.71 -17.37 12.80
N GLN A 18 5.65 -17.44 13.74
CA GLN A 18 6.55 -16.33 14.06
C GLN A 18 7.40 -15.92 12.85
N SER A 19 7.97 -16.90 12.14
CA SER A 19 8.72 -16.66 10.90
C SER A 19 7.84 -16.03 9.82
N LEU A 20 6.59 -16.50 9.69
CA LEU A 20 5.62 -15.94 8.75
C LEU A 20 5.33 -14.47 9.08
N LEU A 21 4.91 -14.18 10.31
CA LEU A 21 4.56 -12.83 10.77
C LEU A 21 5.74 -11.86 10.60
N ALA A 22 6.97 -12.28 10.93
CA ALA A 22 8.16 -11.47 10.76
C ALA A 22 8.48 -11.13 9.29
N SER A 23 7.94 -11.92 8.36
CA SER A 23 8.17 -11.79 6.92
C SER A 23 6.99 -11.24 6.13
N LEU A 24 5.84 -11.04 6.77
CA LEU A 24 4.69 -10.37 6.17
C LEU A 24 5.08 -8.95 5.82
N PRO A 25 4.68 -8.42 4.65
CA PRO A 25 5.02 -7.07 4.26
C PRO A 25 4.59 -6.05 5.32
N ALA A 26 5.56 -5.33 5.87
CA ALA A 26 5.30 -4.15 6.69
C ALA A 26 5.79 -2.96 5.90
N LEU A 27 4.88 -2.15 5.38
CA LEU A 27 5.19 -0.98 4.56
C LEU A 27 4.68 0.27 5.26
N ARG A 28 5.31 1.41 5.00
CA ARG A 28 4.76 2.73 5.30
C ARG A 28 4.63 3.50 4.01
N MET A 29 3.44 4.01 3.72
CA MET A 29 3.22 4.98 2.67
C MET A 29 3.36 6.41 3.22
N GLU A 30 4.06 7.25 2.47
CA GLU A 30 4.08 8.70 2.62
C GLU A 30 3.58 9.29 1.30
N VAL A 31 2.61 10.21 1.40
CA VAL A 31 1.99 10.86 0.24
C VAL A 31 2.20 12.35 0.38
N SER A 32 2.68 12.98 -0.69
CA SER A 32 2.85 14.43 -0.77
C SER A 32 2.02 14.99 -1.92
N PRO A 33 1.27 16.09 -1.70
CA PRO A 33 0.52 16.75 -2.75
C PRO A 33 1.44 17.42 -3.78
N PRO A 34 0.88 17.91 -4.91
CA PRO A 34 1.63 18.75 -5.85
C PRO A 34 2.24 19.95 -5.14
N ALA A 35 3.46 20.35 -5.53
CA ALA A 35 4.18 21.45 -4.89
C ALA A 35 3.56 22.84 -5.18
N MET A 36 2.77 22.94 -6.24
CA MET A 36 2.08 24.16 -6.67
C MET A 36 0.60 23.86 -6.87
N ALA A 37 -0.23 24.90 -6.78
CA ALA A 37 -1.65 24.80 -7.12
C ALA A 37 -1.81 24.37 -8.59
N LEU A 38 -2.78 23.51 -8.84
CA LEU A 38 -3.10 23.01 -10.17
C LEU A 38 -4.08 23.95 -10.86
N HIS A 39 -4.06 23.99 -12.20
CA HIS A 39 -5.13 24.64 -12.94
C HIS A 39 -6.35 23.72 -13.05
N VAL A 40 -7.53 24.29 -13.20
CA VAL A 40 -8.75 23.52 -13.50
C VAL A 40 -8.54 22.58 -14.69
N GLU A 41 -9.01 21.33 -14.55
CA GLU A 41 -8.87 20.26 -15.55
C GLU A 41 -7.43 19.94 -16.00
N SER A 42 -6.41 20.43 -15.29
CA SER A 42 -5.01 20.12 -15.61
C SER A 42 -4.56 18.77 -15.04
N GLU A 43 -3.55 18.17 -15.67
CA GLU A 43 -2.90 16.97 -15.15
C GLU A 43 -2.06 17.30 -13.90
N GLY A 44 -2.33 16.60 -12.80
CA GLY A 44 -1.57 16.66 -11.56
C GLY A 44 -0.88 15.34 -11.23
N SER A 45 0.07 15.37 -10.30
CA SER A 45 0.65 14.15 -9.74
C SER A 45 0.85 14.21 -8.22
N LEU A 46 0.53 13.11 -7.54
CA LEU A 46 0.88 12.89 -6.14
C LEU A 46 2.22 12.19 -6.06
N SER A 47 3.14 12.70 -5.24
CA SER A 47 4.39 12.02 -4.93
C SER A 47 4.17 10.98 -3.83
N ILE A 48 4.53 9.73 -4.10
CA ILE A 48 4.35 8.59 -3.19
C ILE A 48 5.70 7.98 -2.86
N ALA A 49 5.99 7.83 -1.57
CA ALA A 49 7.14 7.10 -1.07
C ALA A 49 6.69 5.90 -0.23
N ILE A 50 7.25 4.73 -0.51
CA ILE A 50 6.93 3.48 0.19
C ILE A 50 8.19 2.94 0.86
N THR A 51 8.15 2.86 2.18
CA THR A 51 9.28 2.41 3.00
C THR A 51 9.00 1.04 3.60
N PRO A 52 9.83 0.01 3.31
CA PRO A 52 9.77 -1.27 4.01
C PRO A 52 10.20 -1.13 5.47
N LEU A 53 9.41 -1.68 6.39
CA LEU A 53 9.63 -1.62 7.83
C LEU A 53 10.19 -2.94 8.39
N ASN A 54 9.97 -4.06 7.71
CA ASN A 54 10.45 -5.38 8.14
C ASN A 54 11.83 -5.71 7.58
N ARG A 55 12.68 -6.39 8.35
CA ARG A 55 14.00 -6.85 7.88
C ARG A 55 13.90 -8.05 6.94
N ALA A 56 12.98 -8.95 7.24
CA ALA A 56 12.78 -10.18 6.47
C ALA A 56 11.71 -9.94 5.40
N SER A 57 11.97 -10.41 4.18
CA SER A 57 10.98 -10.44 3.11
C SER A 57 10.97 -11.81 2.44
N ARG A 58 9.81 -12.23 1.95
CA ARG A 58 9.66 -13.44 1.15
C ARG A 58 9.63 -13.09 -0.33
N ARG A 59 10.23 -13.95 -1.16
CA ARG A 59 10.15 -13.84 -2.62
C ARG A 59 8.72 -14.03 -3.13
N HIS A 60 7.94 -14.89 -2.47
CA HIS A 60 6.56 -15.20 -2.83
C HIS A 60 5.62 -14.91 -1.67
N VAL A 61 4.38 -14.59 -2.02
CA VAL A 61 3.27 -14.48 -1.08
C VAL A 61 3.08 -15.82 -0.38
N TYR A 62 2.89 -15.79 0.94
CA TYR A 62 2.41 -16.96 1.67
C TYR A 62 0.90 -17.06 1.52
N ALA A 63 0.46 -17.91 0.57
CA ALA A 63 -0.93 -18.20 0.31
C ALA A 63 -1.09 -19.73 0.12
N PRO A 64 -1.20 -20.51 1.20
CA PRO A 64 -1.15 -21.98 1.12
C PRO A 64 -2.33 -22.59 0.35
N ALA A 65 -3.47 -21.89 0.30
CA ALA A 65 -4.63 -22.30 -0.49
C ALA A 65 -4.53 -21.92 -1.99
N PHE A 66 -3.52 -21.13 -2.38
CA PHE A 66 -3.33 -20.72 -3.76
C PHE A 66 -2.36 -21.71 -4.46
N PRO A 67 -2.76 -22.31 -5.60
CA PRO A 67 -2.07 -23.48 -6.16
C PRO A 67 -0.73 -23.17 -6.85
N LYS A 68 -0.37 -21.89 -7.03
CA LYS A 68 0.81 -21.46 -7.78
C LYS A 68 1.64 -20.47 -6.96
N PRO A 69 2.97 -20.36 -7.18
CA PRO A 69 3.73 -19.25 -6.63
C PRO A 69 3.15 -17.91 -7.12
N LYS A 70 2.92 -16.98 -6.20
CA LYS A 70 2.44 -15.62 -6.50
C LYS A 70 3.47 -14.59 -6.03
N GLU A 71 3.83 -13.69 -6.93
CA GLU A 71 4.52 -12.45 -6.55
C GLU A 71 3.48 -11.48 -6.01
N GLY A 72 3.73 -10.93 -4.83
CA GLY A 72 2.83 -9.94 -4.23
C GLY A 72 3.03 -8.59 -4.88
N GLY A 73 1.98 -7.80 -4.96
CA GLY A 73 2.13 -6.41 -5.34
C GLY A 73 1.05 -5.52 -4.76
N TRP A 74 1.20 -4.24 -5.04
CA TRP A 74 0.44 -3.20 -4.36
C TRP A 74 -0.23 -2.30 -5.37
N TRP A 75 -1.38 -1.77 -5.00
CA TRP A 75 -2.05 -0.72 -5.75
C TRP A 75 -2.00 0.55 -4.93
N VAL A 76 -1.75 1.68 -5.58
CA VAL A 76 -2.09 2.98 -5.02
C VAL A 76 -3.30 3.51 -5.76
N LEU A 77 -4.30 3.95 -4.99
CA LEU A 77 -5.55 4.51 -5.47
C LEU A 77 -5.73 5.89 -4.88
N MET A 78 -6.37 6.79 -5.62
CA MET A 78 -6.86 8.07 -5.14
C MET A 78 -8.35 8.15 -5.47
N GLY A 79 -9.16 8.44 -4.47
CA GLY A 79 -10.62 8.41 -4.56
C GLY A 79 -11.28 9.39 -3.61
N GLU A 80 -12.55 9.68 -3.88
CA GLU A 80 -13.47 10.36 -2.95
C GLU A 80 -14.81 9.62 -3.03
N ALA A 81 -15.38 9.24 -1.88
CA ALA A 81 -16.61 8.46 -1.80
C ALA A 81 -16.62 7.21 -2.71
N ASP A 82 -17.41 7.21 -3.79
CA ASP A 82 -17.56 6.15 -4.78
C ASP A 82 -16.85 6.43 -6.11
N GLU A 83 -16.07 7.52 -6.20
CA GLU A 83 -15.32 7.92 -7.39
C GLU A 83 -13.82 7.64 -7.26
N LEU A 84 -13.21 7.21 -8.38
CA LEU A 84 -11.79 6.87 -8.49
C LEU A 84 -11.09 7.84 -9.45
N PHE A 85 -10.21 8.68 -8.93
CA PHE A 85 -9.48 9.71 -9.67
C PHE A 85 -8.12 9.23 -10.21
N GLY A 86 -7.52 8.23 -9.55
CA GLY A 86 -6.23 7.69 -9.96
C GLY A 86 -6.02 6.26 -9.48
N LEU A 87 -5.40 5.43 -10.34
CA LEU A 87 -5.06 4.05 -10.04
C LEU A 87 -3.69 3.69 -10.62
N LYS A 88 -2.79 3.16 -9.78
CA LYS A 88 -1.47 2.69 -10.24
C LYS A 88 -1.07 1.38 -9.57
N ARG A 89 -0.67 0.41 -10.39
CA ARG A 89 -0.02 -0.82 -9.92
C ARG A 89 1.44 -0.56 -9.58
N LEU A 90 1.88 -1.03 -8.43
CA LEU A 90 3.25 -0.94 -7.96
C LEU A 90 3.94 -2.31 -7.94
N SER A 91 5.14 -2.32 -8.52
CA SER A 91 6.08 -3.44 -8.48
C SER A 91 7.20 -3.10 -7.51
N LEU A 92 6.98 -3.37 -6.21
CA LEU A 92 7.99 -3.05 -5.20
C LEU A 92 9.26 -3.89 -5.40
N PRO A 93 10.45 -3.32 -5.14
CA PRO A 93 11.70 -4.05 -5.29
C PRO A 93 11.75 -5.31 -4.42
N LYS A 94 12.20 -6.43 -5.01
CA LYS A 94 12.31 -7.74 -4.33
C LYS A 94 13.28 -7.77 -3.14
N ARG A 95 14.12 -6.73 -3.00
CA ARG A 95 15.14 -6.58 -1.95
C ARG A 95 15.01 -5.22 -1.27
N GLY A 96 13.83 -4.93 -0.73
CA GLY A 96 13.61 -3.82 0.18
C GLY A 96 13.33 -4.37 1.57
N GLY A 97 14.37 -4.58 2.39
CA GLY A 97 14.20 -4.80 3.83
C GLY A 97 14.30 -3.47 4.57
N SER A 98 14.06 -3.47 5.88
CA SER A 98 14.20 -2.28 6.72
C SER A 98 15.61 -1.69 6.57
N GLY A 99 15.70 -0.42 6.21
CA GLY A 99 16.96 0.27 5.91
C GLY A 99 17.27 0.40 4.41
N ALA A 100 16.47 -0.22 3.53
CA ALA A 100 16.44 0.15 2.12
C ALA A 100 15.86 1.56 1.95
N PRO A 101 16.31 2.33 0.94
CA PRO A 101 15.70 3.62 0.64
C PRO A 101 14.23 3.44 0.26
N PRO A 102 13.38 4.46 0.49
CA PRO A 102 11.99 4.43 0.07
C PRO A 102 11.87 4.22 -1.44
N PHE A 103 10.95 3.36 -1.85
CA PHE A 103 10.52 3.26 -3.24
C PHE A 103 9.66 4.49 -3.57
N LYS A 104 10.11 5.31 -4.52
CA LYS A 104 9.40 6.53 -4.93
C LYS A 104 8.67 6.33 -6.24
N THR A 105 7.47 6.86 -6.34
CA THR A 105 6.67 6.85 -7.56
C THR A 105 5.67 8.01 -7.54
N GLU A 106 4.99 8.24 -8.65
CA GLU A 106 3.94 9.24 -8.75
C GLU A 106 2.61 8.61 -9.16
N LEU A 107 1.50 9.15 -8.67
CA LEU A 107 0.16 8.84 -9.14
C LEU A 107 -0.40 10.06 -9.90
N GLN A 108 -0.71 9.88 -11.17
CA GLN A 108 -1.31 10.91 -12.01
C GLN A 108 -2.82 10.95 -11.82
N PHE A 109 -3.39 12.15 -11.90
CA PHE A 109 -4.82 12.41 -11.84
C PHE A 109 -5.14 13.71 -12.59
N VAL A 110 -6.42 13.98 -12.83
CA VAL A 110 -6.90 15.24 -13.43
C VAL A 110 -7.51 16.09 -12.33
N ALA A 111 -7.15 17.37 -12.26
CA ALA A 111 -7.72 18.30 -11.30
C ALA A 111 -9.20 18.56 -11.59
N PRO A 112 -10.02 18.86 -10.56
CA PRO A 112 -11.39 19.34 -10.70
C PRO A 112 -11.56 20.49 -11.69
N ASP A 113 -12.79 20.67 -12.16
CA ASP A 113 -13.22 21.72 -13.09
C ASP A 113 -13.45 23.09 -12.40
N GLU A 114 -13.57 23.09 -11.07
CA GLU A 114 -13.73 24.29 -10.27
C GLU A 114 -12.47 24.61 -9.43
N PRO A 115 -12.14 25.91 -9.23
CA PRO A 115 -11.10 26.30 -8.27
C PRO A 115 -11.52 26.02 -6.83
N GLY A 116 -10.59 25.57 -5.99
CA GLY A 116 -10.89 25.25 -4.61
C GLY A 116 -9.83 24.42 -3.89
N GLU A 117 -10.13 24.08 -2.64
CA GLU A 117 -9.36 23.14 -1.82
C GLU A 117 -10.11 21.81 -1.77
N TYR A 118 -9.45 20.74 -2.21
CA TYR A 118 -10.03 19.41 -2.32
C TYR A 118 -9.27 18.43 -1.42
N GLU A 119 -9.99 17.60 -0.67
CA GLU A 119 -9.41 16.55 0.18
C GLU A 119 -9.77 15.17 -0.35
N TYR A 120 -8.77 14.38 -0.74
CA TYR A 120 -8.95 13.03 -1.28
C TYR A 120 -8.41 11.97 -0.33
N ASP A 121 -8.94 10.76 -0.47
CA ASP A 121 -8.41 9.56 0.16
C ASP A 121 -7.45 8.84 -0.78
N VAL A 122 -6.24 8.56 -0.30
CA VAL A 122 -5.20 7.80 -1.00
C VAL A 122 -4.98 6.48 -0.30
N PHE A 123 -5.17 5.38 -1.03
CA PHE A 123 -5.08 4.03 -0.50
C PHE A 123 -3.85 3.31 -1.02
N LEU A 124 -3.14 2.60 -0.16
CA LEU A 124 -2.19 1.56 -0.54
C LEU A 124 -2.83 0.21 -0.25
N VAL A 125 -3.12 -0.58 -1.28
CA VAL A 125 -3.89 -1.83 -1.17
C VAL A 125 -3.08 -3.02 -1.65
N SER A 126 -3.05 -4.09 -0.84
CA SER A 126 -2.40 -5.34 -1.23
C SER A 126 -3.31 -6.17 -2.13
N ASP A 127 -2.76 -6.83 -3.17
CA ASP A 127 -3.51 -7.80 -3.97
C ASP A 127 -3.47 -9.24 -3.40
N SER A 128 -2.87 -9.41 -2.23
CA SER A 128 -2.44 -10.71 -1.71
C SER A 128 -2.76 -10.94 -0.24
N TYR A 129 -2.74 -9.88 0.57
CA TYR A 129 -2.94 -9.96 2.00
C TYR A 129 -4.07 -9.02 2.44
N ILE A 130 -4.99 -9.54 3.24
CA ILE A 130 -6.07 -8.76 3.83
C ILE A 130 -5.54 -8.07 5.09
N GLY A 131 -5.90 -6.81 5.30
CA GLY A 131 -5.60 -6.06 6.52
C GLY A 131 -4.20 -5.43 6.56
N LEU A 132 -3.49 -5.37 5.43
CA LEU A 132 -2.23 -4.61 5.30
C LEU A 132 -2.42 -3.28 4.55
N ASP A 133 -3.66 -2.92 4.27
CA ASP A 133 -3.99 -1.71 3.51
C ASP A 133 -3.79 -0.46 4.36
N GLN A 134 -3.43 0.65 3.72
CA GLN A 134 -3.24 1.96 4.36
C GLN A 134 -4.10 2.99 3.66
N GLN A 135 -4.63 3.96 4.42
CA GLN A 135 -5.40 5.09 3.90
C GLN A 135 -4.80 6.39 4.45
N HIS A 136 -4.62 7.37 3.57
CA HIS A 136 -4.08 8.69 3.88
C HIS A 136 -4.95 9.75 3.24
N LYS A 137 -5.19 10.85 3.95
CA LYS A 137 -5.82 12.04 3.39
C LYS A 137 -4.78 12.92 2.73
N VAL A 138 -5.08 13.46 1.56
CA VAL A 138 -4.25 14.44 0.87
C VAL A 138 -5.10 15.64 0.47
N ARG A 139 -4.55 16.84 0.61
CA ARG A 139 -5.21 18.09 0.21
C ARG A 139 -4.50 18.68 -0.99
N ILE A 140 -5.27 19.11 -1.98
CA ILE A 140 -4.76 19.79 -3.16
C ILE A 140 -5.49 21.13 -3.35
N THR A 141 -4.78 22.09 -3.91
CA THR A 141 -5.31 23.40 -4.27
C THR A 141 -5.44 23.51 -5.79
N VAL A 142 -6.59 23.98 -6.26
CA VAL A 142 -6.90 24.21 -7.69
C VAL A 142 -7.21 25.70 -7.89
N VAL A 143 -6.64 26.31 -8.93
CA VAL A 143 -6.71 27.75 -9.26
C VAL A 143 -7.07 28.05 -10.71
#